data_AF-A0A972C1X8-F1
#
_entry.id   AF-A0A972C1X8-F1
#
_cell.length_a   1.000
_cell.length_b   1.000
_cell.length_c   1.000
_cell.angle_alpha   90.00
_cell.angle_beta   90.00
_cell.angle_gamma   90.00
#
_symmetry.space_group_name_H-M   'P 1'
#
loop_
_entity.id
_entity.type
_entity.pdbx_description
1 polymer ?
#
loop_
_entity_poly.entity_id
_entity_poly.type
_entity_poly.pdbx_seq_one_letter_code
_entity_poly.pdbx_strand_id
1 'polypeptide(L)'
;MRWNFPKVLLLIICGAIVIPMVVTFGLNLFGRSPFSERSSLQINVYIPGSGLVAMDLEEYIKGVVAAEMPAEFELEALKAQAVAARTYAVKKMIRFGGPGCDRHPGADICTDYAHDQAWISFADLKQRYGFLANLRVLAKIDRAVEETRGIIATYAGEPIDAIYHANSAGVTEDSEKVWGHYIPYLRSVRTNLPAEQRQIERKSFSLSELSTLLGTELTLADLRSGRQLLPGEAVLATTGPTAAIEVLERSSTGRVVYLNVAGRKVRGIDFRSRLGLKSTNFTWTVEGDQITFLTLGNGHGVGMCQYGANALAKAGKSYREILAYYYTGIKLQHLQELTR
;
A
#
# COMPACT_ATOMS: atom_id res chain seq x y z
N MET A 1 -24.49 61.17 -8.03
CA MET A 1 -23.73 59.91 -7.81
C MET A 1 -24.44 59.14 -6.70
N ARG A 2 -25.38 58.24 -7.04
CA ARG A 2 -26.17 57.49 -6.04
C ARG A 2 -25.32 56.32 -5.54
N TRP A 3 -24.79 56.45 -4.33
CA TRP A 3 -24.10 55.35 -3.66
C TRP A 3 -25.08 54.20 -3.47
N ASN A 4 -24.77 53.05 -4.07
CA ASN A 4 -25.60 51.86 -4.00
C ASN A 4 -25.40 51.23 -2.62
N PHE A 5 -26.06 51.81 -1.62
CA PHE A 5 -25.97 51.48 -0.20
C PHE A 5 -26.00 49.97 0.09
N PRO A 6 -26.81 49.15 -0.60
CA PRO A 6 -26.79 47.68 -0.45
C PRO A 6 -25.46 47.03 -0.85
N LYS A 7 -24.79 47.52 -1.90
CA LYS A 7 -23.50 46.99 -2.37
C LYS A 7 -22.35 47.37 -1.44
N VAL A 8 -22.41 48.56 -0.85
CA VAL A 8 -21.44 49.03 0.14
C VAL A 8 -21.60 48.25 1.45
N LEU A 9 -22.85 48.03 1.88
CA LEU A 9 -23.15 47.22 3.06
C LEU A 9 -22.71 45.75 2.89
N LEU A 10 -22.91 45.17 1.69
CA LEU A 10 -22.45 43.81 1.37
C LEU A 10 -20.91 43.71 1.38
N LEU A 11 -20.20 44.71 0.86
CA LEU A 11 -18.73 44.77 0.90
C LEU A 11 -18.20 44.90 2.34
N ILE A 12 -18.89 45.67 3.20
CA ILE A 12 -18.54 45.80 4.62
C ILE A 12 -18.80 44.49 5.37
N ILE A 13 -19.92 43.80 5.12
CA ILE A 13 -20.22 42.49 5.72
C ILE A 13 -19.20 41.43 5.27
N CYS A 14 -18.84 41.39 3.98
CA CYS A 14 -17.79 40.51 3.49
C CYS A 14 -16.42 40.85 4.11
N GLY A 15 -16.06 42.13 4.22
CA GLY A 15 -14.77 42.59 4.74
C GLY A 15 -14.60 42.48 6.25
N ALA A 16 -15.67 42.67 7.03
CA ALA A 16 -15.63 42.74 8.49
C ALA A 16 -16.11 41.47 9.18
N ILE A 17 -16.87 40.61 8.50
CA ILE A 17 -17.39 39.36 9.09
C ILE A 17 -16.84 38.16 8.32
N VAL A 18 -17.01 38.09 7.01
CA VAL A 18 -16.59 36.91 6.24
C VAL A 18 -15.07 36.78 6.17
N ILE A 19 -14.32 37.87 5.93
CA ILE A 19 -12.85 37.81 5.92
C ILE A 19 -12.30 37.46 7.31
N PRO A 20 -12.70 38.10 8.43
CA PRO A 20 -12.24 37.69 9.75
C PRO A 20 -12.70 36.29 10.14
N MET A 21 -13.87 35.82 9.69
CA MET A 21 -14.35 34.46 9.95
C MET A 21 -13.60 33.43 9.09
N VAL A 22 -13.26 33.71 7.84
CA VAL A 22 -12.41 32.86 6.97
C VAL A 22 -10.95 32.93 7.42
N VAL A 23 -10.49 34.06 7.94
CA VAL A 23 -9.15 34.22 8.53
C VAL A 23 -9.09 33.55 9.90
N THR A 24 -10.11 33.59 10.75
CA THR A 24 -10.12 32.86 12.04
C THR A 24 -10.43 31.39 11.88
N PHE A 25 -11.29 31.00 10.94
CA PHE A 25 -11.52 29.60 10.59
C PHE A 25 -10.34 29.03 9.81
N GLY A 26 -9.73 29.83 8.94
CA GLY A 26 -8.47 29.54 8.25
C GLY A 26 -7.29 29.48 9.23
N LEU A 27 -7.16 30.41 10.18
CA LEU A 27 -6.18 30.39 11.27
C LEU A 27 -6.54 29.40 12.38
N ASN A 28 -7.70 28.74 12.35
CA ASN A 28 -7.99 27.57 13.19
C ASN A 28 -7.78 26.26 12.43
N LEU A 29 -7.93 26.26 11.10
CA LEU A 29 -7.48 25.16 10.23
C LEU A 29 -5.95 25.12 10.06
N PHE A 30 -5.31 26.29 10.09
CA PHE A 30 -3.86 26.52 9.96
C PHE A 30 -3.24 27.09 11.23
N GLY A 31 -4.06 27.27 12.27
CA GLY A 31 -3.57 27.47 13.60
C GLY A 31 -2.82 26.22 13.94
N ARG A 32 -1.49 26.29 13.86
CA ARG A 32 -0.67 25.40 14.65
C ARG A 32 -1.33 25.40 16.01
N SER A 33 -1.93 24.27 16.40
CA SER A 33 -2.14 23.98 17.82
C SER A 33 -0.88 24.46 18.51
N PRO A 34 -0.94 25.22 19.62
CA PRO A 34 0.27 25.54 20.35
C PRO A 34 0.96 24.21 20.57
N PHE A 35 2.03 23.98 19.82
CA PHE A 35 2.79 22.75 19.86
C PHE A 35 3.39 22.85 21.24
N SER A 36 2.76 22.18 22.20
CA SER A 36 3.48 21.61 23.32
C SER A 36 4.75 21.06 22.69
N GLU A 37 5.91 21.58 23.11
CA GLU A 37 7.24 21.08 22.75
C GLU A 37 7.32 19.61 23.15
N ARG A 38 6.71 18.76 22.34
CA ARG A 38 6.74 17.31 22.48
C ARG A 38 7.81 16.89 21.52
N SER A 39 8.87 16.28 22.05
CA SER A 39 9.97 15.68 21.31
C SER A 39 9.42 14.98 20.04
N SER A 40 9.70 15.58 18.88
CA SER A 40 9.38 15.03 17.58
C SER A 40 10.38 13.93 17.26
N LEU A 41 9.90 12.70 17.08
CA LEU A 41 10.75 11.63 16.60
C LEU A 41 11.18 11.94 15.16
N GLN A 42 12.48 12.04 14.91
CA GLN A 42 13.02 12.22 13.56
C GLN A 42 13.28 10.88 12.88
N ILE A 43 13.05 10.83 11.58
CA ILE A 43 13.39 9.74 10.66
C ILE A 43 14.28 10.24 9.52
N ASN A 44 15.29 9.46 9.14
CA ASN A 44 16.17 9.75 8.02
C ASN A 44 15.66 9.07 6.74
N VAL A 45 15.19 9.86 5.78
CA VAL A 45 14.53 9.39 4.56
C VAL A 45 15.41 9.70 3.35
N TYR A 46 15.68 8.70 2.51
CA TYR A 46 16.28 8.94 1.21
C TYR A 46 15.21 9.26 0.15
N ILE A 47 15.31 10.43 -0.47
CA ILE A 47 14.42 10.91 -1.52
C ILE A 47 15.21 11.07 -2.82
N PRO A 48 14.83 10.38 -3.92
CA PRO A 48 15.48 10.55 -5.22
C PRO A 48 15.55 12.03 -5.64
N GLY A 49 16.74 12.49 -6.01
CA GLY A 49 17.00 13.88 -6.39
C GLY A 49 17.28 14.84 -5.23
N SER A 50 16.76 14.59 -4.02
CA SER A 50 17.05 15.40 -2.83
C SER A 50 18.11 14.79 -1.91
N GLY A 51 18.34 13.48 -1.99
CA GLY A 51 19.29 12.76 -1.13
C GLY A 51 18.70 12.42 0.24
N LEU A 52 19.55 12.39 1.26
CA LEU A 52 19.16 12.07 2.63
C LEU A 52 18.54 13.27 3.34
N VAL A 53 17.31 13.13 3.83
CA VAL A 53 16.54 14.19 4.49
C VAL A 53 16.03 13.68 5.84
N ALA A 54 16.35 14.41 6.92
CA ALA A 54 15.76 14.19 8.23
C ALA A 54 14.42 14.93 8.33
N MET A 55 13.37 14.27 8.81
CA MET A 55 12.06 14.89 9.04
C MET A 55 11.33 14.29 10.24
N ASP A 56 10.32 14.99 10.76
CA ASP A 56 9.43 14.46 11.77
C ASP A 56 8.70 13.21 11.24
N LEU A 57 8.62 12.17 12.07
CA LEU A 57 8.03 10.89 11.71
C LEU A 57 6.55 11.06 11.32
N GLU A 58 5.77 11.87 12.04
CA GLU A 58 4.35 12.04 11.73
C GLU A 58 4.16 12.80 10.40
N GLU A 59 5.02 13.77 10.11
CA GLU A 59 5.06 14.41 8.79
C GLU A 59 5.43 13.42 7.66
N TYR A 60 6.39 12.53 7.90
CA TYR A 60 6.69 11.44 6.97
C TYR A 60 5.46 10.54 6.73
N ILE A 61 4.77 10.13 7.80
CA ILE A 61 3.59 9.27 7.72
C ILE A 61 2.42 9.93 6.99
N LYS A 62 2.22 11.25 7.11
CA LYS A 62 1.24 11.98 6.29
C LYS A 62 1.52 11.80 4.79
N GLY A 63 2.80 11.93 4.39
CA GLY A 63 3.22 11.70 3.00
C GLY A 63 3.02 10.26 2.53
N VAL A 64 3.28 9.27 3.40
CA VAL A 64 3.03 7.85 3.07
C VAL A 64 1.54 7.58 2.88
N VAL A 65 0.70 7.96 3.84
CA VAL A 65 -0.76 7.73 3.76
C VAL A 65 -1.35 8.36 2.50
N ALA A 66 -0.88 9.56 2.13
CA ALA A 66 -1.32 10.27 0.94
C ALA A 66 -0.88 9.63 -0.38
N ALA A 67 0.27 8.95 -0.40
CA ALA A 67 0.78 8.25 -1.56
C ALA A 67 0.15 6.86 -1.72
N GLU A 68 -0.09 6.17 -0.61
CA GLU A 68 -0.52 4.77 -0.56
C GLU A 68 -2.04 4.56 -0.68
N MET A 69 -2.84 5.47 -0.12
CA MET A 69 -4.29 5.29 -0.07
C MET A 69 -5.07 6.41 -0.77
N PRO A 70 -6.16 6.08 -1.50
CA PRO A 70 -7.08 7.10 -2.00
C PRO A 70 -7.69 7.90 -0.86
N ALA A 71 -7.73 9.22 -0.99
CA ALA A 71 -8.22 10.12 0.05
C ALA A 71 -9.72 9.94 0.36
N GLU A 72 -10.47 9.37 -0.58
CA GLU A 72 -11.88 9.05 -0.45
C GLU A 72 -12.12 7.89 0.52
N PHE A 73 -11.11 7.07 0.84
CA PHE A 73 -11.27 5.94 1.74
C PHE A 73 -11.65 6.39 3.15
N GLU A 74 -12.37 5.54 3.88
CA GLU A 74 -12.90 5.85 5.20
C GLU A 74 -11.78 6.21 6.19
N LEU A 75 -12.10 7.10 7.14
CA LEU A 75 -11.12 7.61 8.10
C LEU A 75 -10.46 6.48 8.91
N GLU A 76 -11.23 5.48 9.34
CA GLU A 76 -10.69 4.34 10.08
C GLU A 76 -9.73 3.47 9.23
N ALA A 77 -9.92 3.42 7.91
CA ALA A 77 -8.98 2.76 7.01
C ALA A 77 -7.68 3.57 6.86
N LEU A 78 -7.77 4.90 6.74
CA LEU A 78 -6.60 5.78 6.72
C LEU A 78 -5.80 5.72 8.04
N LYS A 79 -6.50 5.63 9.18
CA LYS A 79 -5.88 5.41 10.49
C LYS A 79 -5.14 4.08 10.56
N ALA A 80 -5.74 3.00 10.06
CA ALA A 80 -5.09 1.69 10.02
C ALA A 80 -3.80 1.75 9.19
N GLN A 81 -3.83 2.44 8.04
CA GLN A 81 -2.64 2.68 7.22
C GLN A 81 -1.61 3.55 7.91
N ALA A 82 -1.99 4.60 8.63
CA ALA A 82 -1.06 5.42 9.38
C ALA A 82 -0.29 4.58 10.42
N VAL A 83 -0.99 3.72 11.17
CA VAL A 83 -0.35 2.82 12.15
C VAL A 83 0.53 1.77 11.46
N ALA A 84 0.06 1.15 10.37
CA ALA A 84 0.85 0.17 9.63
C ALA A 84 2.13 0.81 9.05
N ALA A 85 2.01 1.98 8.42
CA ALA A 85 3.14 2.71 7.88
C ALA A 85 4.13 3.16 8.96
N ARG A 86 3.62 3.66 10.10
CA ARG A 86 4.47 4.04 11.25
C ARG A 86 5.21 2.84 11.80
N THR A 87 4.54 1.70 11.92
CA THR A 87 5.15 0.45 12.40
C THR A 87 6.26 -0.02 11.46
N TYR A 88 6.01 0.01 10.14
CA TYR A 88 7.02 -0.33 9.14
C TYR A 88 8.25 0.58 9.25
N ALA A 89 8.03 1.90 9.30
CA ALA A 89 9.10 2.87 9.43
C ALA A 89 9.90 2.65 10.73
N VAL A 90 9.22 2.53 11.87
CA VAL A 90 9.86 2.29 13.19
C VAL A 90 10.68 1.01 13.21
N LYS A 91 10.18 -0.08 12.59
CA LYS A 91 10.92 -1.34 12.48
C LYS A 91 12.21 -1.21 11.66
N LYS A 92 12.23 -0.32 10.67
CA LYS A 92 13.41 -0.05 9.84
C LYS A 92 14.42 0.87 10.51
N MET A 93 13.95 1.78 11.37
CA MET A 93 14.79 2.80 11.97
C MET A 93 15.95 2.24 12.80
N ILE A 94 17.16 2.72 12.50
CA ILE A 94 18.41 2.25 13.12
C ILE A 94 18.40 2.50 14.63
N ARG A 95 17.82 3.61 15.07
CA ARG A 95 17.70 3.96 16.50
C ARG A 95 16.89 2.96 17.33
N PHE A 96 16.07 2.13 16.70
CA PHE A 96 15.29 1.07 17.34
C PHE A 96 15.86 -0.32 17.03
N GLY A 97 17.12 -0.40 16.58
CA GLY A 97 17.78 -1.66 16.22
C GLY A 97 17.40 -2.18 14.83
N GLY A 98 16.67 -1.40 14.04
CA GLY A 98 16.32 -1.74 12.67
C GLY A 98 17.52 -1.72 11.72
N PRO A 99 17.43 -2.40 10.56
CA PRO A 99 18.53 -2.52 9.62
C PRO A 99 18.78 -1.25 8.78
N GLY A 100 17.88 -0.26 8.84
CA GLY A 100 17.85 0.87 7.91
C GLY A 100 17.51 0.46 6.48
N CYS A 101 17.85 1.34 5.54
CA CYS A 101 17.76 1.11 4.10
C CYS A 101 19.08 0.53 3.57
N ASP A 102 19.05 -0.68 3.06
CA ASP A 102 20.20 -1.39 2.48
C ASP A 102 20.69 -0.76 1.17
N ARG A 103 19.79 -0.17 0.37
CA ARG A 103 20.15 0.56 -0.86
C ARG A 103 20.79 1.92 -0.60
N HIS A 104 20.54 2.52 0.56
CA HIS A 104 20.93 3.89 0.88
C HIS A 104 21.51 3.96 2.30
N PRO A 105 22.82 3.69 2.47
CA PRO A 105 23.46 3.71 3.78
C PRO A 105 23.24 5.03 4.53
N GLY A 106 22.83 4.92 5.80
CA GLY A 106 22.52 6.07 6.66
C GLY A 106 21.05 6.53 6.60
N ALA A 107 20.26 6.06 5.64
CA ALA A 107 18.81 6.22 5.67
C ALA A 107 18.15 5.13 6.51
N ASP A 108 17.10 5.51 7.24
CA ASP A 108 16.19 4.54 7.84
C ASP A 108 15.30 3.90 6.75
N ILE A 109 14.88 4.70 5.75
CA ILE A 109 13.94 4.29 4.71
C ILE A 109 14.15 5.08 3.41
N CYS A 110 13.64 4.57 2.28
CA CYS A 110 13.57 5.32 1.02
C CYS A 110 12.13 5.51 0.52
N THR A 111 11.92 6.43 -0.42
CA THR A 111 10.58 6.71 -1.00
C THR A 111 10.27 5.89 -2.26
N ASP A 112 11.04 4.83 -2.53
CA ASP A 112 10.76 3.89 -3.62
C ASP A 112 9.75 2.84 -3.14
N TYR A 113 8.53 2.87 -3.69
CA TYR A 113 7.45 1.93 -3.36
C TYR A 113 7.79 0.47 -3.68
N ALA A 114 8.76 0.22 -4.59
CA ALA A 114 9.22 -1.13 -4.90
C ALA A 114 10.21 -1.68 -3.86
N HIS A 115 10.69 -0.81 -2.96
CA HIS A 115 11.68 -1.14 -1.95
C HIS A 115 11.16 -1.00 -0.53
N ASP A 116 10.58 0.16 -0.22
CA ASP A 116 10.03 0.51 1.08
C ASP A 116 8.58 0.97 0.92
N GLN A 117 8.30 2.27 1.03
CA GLN A 117 6.94 2.80 1.04
C GLN A 117 6.80 3.91 0.02
N ALA A 118 5.64 3.96 -0.65
CA ALA A 118 5.32 5.11 -1.48
C ALA A 118 5.23 6.36 -0.58
N TRP A 119 5.78 7.47 -1.06
CA TRP A 119 5.74 8.74 -0.34
C TRP A 119 5.60 9.89 -1.34
N ILE A 120 4.84 10.90 -0.97
CA ILE A 120 4.66 12.12 -1.75
C ILE A 120 4.89 13.34 -0.87
N SER A 121 5.60 14.33 -1.41
CA SER A 121 5.82 15.59 -0.69
C SER A 121 4.53 16.40 -0.60
N PHE A 122 4.44 17.27 0.40
CA PHE A 122 3.31 18.17 0.55
C PHE A 122 3.16 19.13 -0.65
N ALA A 123 4.28 19.52 -1.29
CA ALA A 123 4.27 20.36 -2.47
C ALA A 123 3.64 19.62 -3.68
N ASP A 124 4.03 18.37 -3.90
CA ASP A 124 3.50 17.56 -5.00
C ASP A 124 2.04 17.15 -4.76
N LEU A 125 1.68 16.90 -3.50
CA LEU A 125 0.28 16.65 -3.12
C LEU A 125 -0.62 17.81 -3.53
N LYS A 126 -0.16 19.05 -3.32
CA LYS A 126 -0.93 20.24 -3.71
C LYS A 126 -1.18 20.33 -5.21
N GLN A 127 -0.22 19.89 -6.01
CA GLN A 127 -0.37 19.84 -7.45
C GLN A 127 -1.40 18.77 -7.86
N ARG A 128 -1.46 17.65 -7.15
CA ARG A 128 -2.31 16.50 -7.49
C ARG A 128 -3.82 16.75 -7.29
N TYR A 129 -4.25 17.36 -6.18
CA TYR A 129 -5.69 17.48 -5.87
C TYR A 129 -6.27 18.90 -6.08
N GLY A 130 -5.48 19.90 -6.47
CA GLY A 130 -5.96 21.28 -6.67
C GLY A 130 -6.36 21.98 -5.36
N PHE A 131 -6.26 23.31 -5.30
CA PHE A 131 -6.21 24.05 -4.01
C PHE A 131 -7.30 23.70 -2.98
N LEU A 132 -8.58 23.68 -3.35
CA LEU A 132 -9.68 23.43 -2.41
C LEU A 132 -9.85 21.95 -2.02
N ALA A 133 -9.67 21.03 -2.97
CA ALA A 133 -9.74 19.60 -2.68
C ALA A 133 -8.52 19.16 -1.86
N ASN A 134 -7.35 19.77 -2.07
CA ASN A 134 -6.19 19.59 -1.19
C ASN A 134 -6.54 19.84 0.27
N LEU A 135 -7.26 20.91 0.62
CA LEU A 135 -7.53 21.24 2.04
C LEU A 135 -8.32 20.15 2.76
N ARG A 136 -9.36 19.60 2.11
CA ARG A 136 -10.18 18.54 2.71
C ARG A 136 -9.42 17.22 2.80
N VAL A 137 -8.68 16.88 1.74
CA VAL A 137 -7.84 15.67 1.70
C VAL A 137 -6.76 15.74 2.78
N LEU A 138 -6.04 16.86 2.85
CA LEU A 138 -5.01 17.11 3.84
C LEU A 138 -5.56 17.06 5.26
N ALA A 139 -6.68 17.72 5.53
CA ALA A 139 -7.29 17.68 6.86
C ALA A 139 -7.69 16.26 7.29
N LYS A 140 -8.19 15.43 6.36
CA LYS A 140 -8.56 14.05 6.65
C LYS A 140 -7.35 13.16 6.92
N ILE A 141 -6.28 13.31 6.14
CA ILE A 141 -5.01 12.59 6.33
C ILE A 141 -4.34 13.03 7.63
N ASP A 142 -4.23 14.34 7.86
CA ASP A 142 -3.69 14.92 9.08
C ASP A 142 -4.43 14.39 10.31
N ARG A 143 -5.77 14.42 10.28
CA ARG A 143 -6.61 13.84 11.32
C ARG A 143 -6.35 12.34 11.54
N ALA A 144 -6.21 11.55 10.48
CA ALA A 144 -5.93 10.11 10.59
C ALA A 144 -4.58 9.83 11.26
N VAL A 145 -3.55 10.61 10.90
CA VAL A 145 -2.20 10.48 11.44
C VAL A 145 -2.15 10.97 12.90
N GLU A 146 -2.69 12.15 13.19
CA GLU A 146 -2.65 12.72 14.55
C GLU A 146 -3.52 11.93 15.55
N GLU A 147 -4.70 11.45 15.16
CA GLU A 147 -5.53 10.58 16.03
C GLU A 147 -4.91 9.20 16.28
N THR A 148 -3.84 8.83 15.53
CA THR A 148 -3.06 7.60 15.73
C THR A 148 -1.59 7.87 16.06
N ARG A 149 -1.25 9.10 16.44
CA ARG A 149 0.11 9.54 16.68
C ARG A 149 0.84 8.61 17.64
N GLY A 150 2.05 8.20 17.25
CA GLY A 150 2.88 7.31 18.06
C GLY A 150 2.34 5.90 18.27
N ILE A 151 1.17 5.52 17.73
CA ILE A 151 0.64 4.16 17.84
C ILE A 151 1.29 3.28 16.77
N ILE A 152 1.80 2.13 17.21
CA ILE A 152 2.39 1.07 16.39
C ILE A 152 1.79 -0.29 16.72
N ALA A 153 1.97 -1.27 15.84
CA ALA A 153 1.63 -2.66 16.06
C ALA A 153 2.86 -3.49 16.46
N THR A 154 2.73 -4.28 17.53
CA THR A 154 3.79 -5.13 18.05
C THR A 154 3.32 -6.58 18.19
N TYR A 155 4.26 -7.52 18.13
CA TYR A 155 4.05 -8.92 18.44
C TYR A 155 5.22 -9.40 19.29
N ALA A 156 4.93 -10.04 20.42
CA ALA A 156 5.94 -10.43 21.41
C ALA A 156 6.85 -9.27 21.88
N GLY A 157 6.32 -8.04 21.93
CA GLY A 157 7.05 -6.83 22.36
C GLY A 157 7.79 -6.10 21.25
N GLU A 158 7.96 -6.70 20.07
CA GLU A 158 8.71 -6.13 18.96
C GLU A 158 7.78 -5.56 17.87
N PRO A 159 8.16 -4.48 17.15
CA PRO A 159 7.45 -4.02 15.96
C PRO A 159 7.27 -5.13 14.92
N ILE A 160 6.04 -5.27 14.42
CA ILE A 160 5.74 -6.27 13.38
C ILE A 160 6.27 -5.83 12.00
N ASP A 161 6.40 -6.78 11.08
CA ASP A 161 6.43 -6.47 9.64
C ASP A 161 5.02 -6.06 9.20
N ALA A 162 4.68 -4.78 9.37
CA ALA A 162 3.37 -4.22 9.04
C ALA A 162 3.19 -4.04 7.52
N ILE A 163 3.39 -5.12 6.75
CA ILE A 163 3.29 -5.10 5.30
C ILE A 163 1.82 -4.99 4.88
N TYR A 164 1.57 -4.24 3.81
CA TYR A 164 0.24 -4.00 3.26
C TYR A 164 0.28 -3.97 1.72
N HIS A 165 -0.88 -4.15 1.09
CA HIS A 165 -1.01 -4.15 -0.37
C HIS A 165 -2.37 -3.60 -0.80
N ALA A 166 -2.48 -3.20 -2.06
CA ALA A 166 -3.69 -2.57 -2.59
C ALA A 166 -4.93 -3.48 -2.54
N ASN A 167 -4.89 -4.64 -3.19
CA ASN A 167 -6.08 -5.46 -3.40
C ASN A 167 -5.76 -6.96 -3.33
N SER A 168 -6.29 -7.64 -2.32
CA SER A 168 -6.07 -9.09 -2.12
C SER A 168 -6.86 -9.97 -3.09
N ALA A 169 -7.91 -9.42 -3.70
CA ALA A 169 -8.95 -10.12 -4.44
C ALA A 169 -9.76 -11.17 -3.64
N GLY A 170 -10.00 -10.88 -2.35
CA GLY A 170 -10.92 -11.65 -1.52
C GLY A 170 -10.26 -12.46 -0.40
N VAL A 171 -8.94 -12.65 -0.45
CA VAL A 171 -8.19 -13.39 0.58
C VAL A 171 -6.71 -12.98 0.57
N THR A 172 -6.14 -12.74 1.75
CA THR A 172 -4.70 -12.46 1.93
C THR A 172 -3.90 -13.76 1.92
N GLU A 173 -2.58 -13.67 1.82
CA GLU A 173 -1.68 -14.80 1.69
C GLU A 173 -0.84 -15.03 2.95
N ASP A 174 -0.50 -16.29 3.20
CA ASP A 174 0.45 -16.67 4.25
C ASP A 174 1.89 -16.27 3.86
N SER A 175 2.66 -15.74 4.82
CA SER A 175 4.01 -15.21 4.54
C SER A 175 4.94 -16.22 3.87
N GLU A 176 4.86 -17.50 4.23
CA GLU A 176 5.71 -18.56 3.68
C GLU A 176 5.45 -18.83 2.20
N LYS A 177 4.24 -18.52 1.70
CA LYS A 177 3.91 -18.66 0.27
C LYS A 177 4.46 -17.52 -0.58
N VAL A 178 4.95 -16.44 0.05
CA VAL A 178 5.56 -15.30 -0.62
C VAL A 178 7.06 -15.22 -0.37
N TRP A 179 7.50 -15.38 0.88
CA TRP A 179 8.89 -15.19 1.32
C TRP A 179 9.55 -16.46 1.88
N GLY A 180 8.87 -17.60 1.86
CA GLY A 180 9.46 -18.91 2.19
C GLY A 180 9.61 -19.21 3.68
N HIS A 181 9.15 -18.35 4.58
CA HIS A 181 9.18 -18.58 6.02
C HIS A 181 7.91 -18.11 6.72
N TYR A 182 7.56 -18.80 7.81
CA TYR A 182 6.37 -18.56 8.62
C TYR A 182 6.56 -17.33 9.52
N ILE A 183 5.57 -16.42 9.52
CA ILE A 183 5.51 -15.23 10.37
C ILE A 183 4.16 -15.24 11.09
N PRO A 184 4.12 -15.39 12.43
CA PRO A 184 2.89 -15.68 13.19
C PRO A 184 1.74 -14.70 12.98
N TYR A 185 2.05 -13.41 12.78
CA TYR A 185 1.05 -12.35 12.59
C TYR A 185 0.70 -12.09 11.12
N LEU A 186 1.36 -12.71 10.14
CA LEU A 186 1.08 -12.53 8.70
C LEU A 186 0.44 -13.78 8.12
N ARG A 187 -0.82 -14.02 8.52
CA ARG A 187 -1.61 -15.20 8.15
C ARG A 187 -2.69 -14.85 7.14
N SER A 188 -3.07 -15.84 6.33
CA SER A 188 -4.18 -15.70 5.38
C SER A 188 -5.51 -15.45 6.11
N VAL A 189 -6.19 -14.37 5.73
CA VAL A 189 -7.55 -14.03 6.16
C VAL A 189 -8.39 -13.68 4.94
N ARG A 190 -9.69 -13.99 4.98
CA ARG A 190 -10.62 -13.50 3.95
C ARG A 190 -10.66 -11.98 3.97
N THR A 191 -11.01 -11.36 2.86
CA THR A 191 -11.26 -9.91 2.85
C THR A 191 -12.71 -9.67 2.48
N ASN A 192 -13.36 -8.74 3.19
CA ASN A 192 -14.75 -8.33 2.95
C ASN A 192 -14.89 -7.51 1.67
N LEU A 193 -14.06 -7.78 0.67
CA LEU A 193 -14.01 -7.06 -0.59
C LEU A 193 -15.09 -7.62 -1.53
N PRO A 194 -16.07 -6.79 -1.94
CA PRO A 194 -17.07 -7.19 -2.93
C PRO A 194 -16.44 -7.61 -4.25
N ALA A 195 -17.09 -8.51 -4.99
CA ALA A 195 -16.54 -9.07 -6.22
C ALA A 195 -16.22 -8.00 -7.26
N GLU A 196 -17.07 -6.99 -7.37
CA GLU A 196 -16.95 -5.83 -8.25
C GLU A 196 -15.78 -4.89 -7.90
N GLN A 197 -15.25 -4.97 -6.68
CA GLN A 197 -14.07 -4.21 -6.24
C GLN A 197 -12.78 -5.03 -6.32
N ARG A 198 -12.86 -6.30 -6.74
CA ARG A 198 -11.65 -7.11 -7.00
C ARG A 198 -11.02 -6.60 -8.29
N GLN A 199 -9.78 -6.14 -8.17
CA GLN A 199 -9.07 -5.59 -9.32
C GLN A 199 -8.69 -6.73 -10.28
N ILE A 200 -8.97 -6.53 -11.56
CA ILE A 200 -8.61 -7.45 -12.63
C ILE A 200 -7.84 -6.65 -13.68
N GLU A 201 -6.69 -7.15 -14.11
CA GLU A 201 -5.89 -6.54 -15.17
C GLU A 201 -5.54 -7.58 -16.24
N ARG A 202 -5.66 -7.19 -17.51
CA ARG A 202 -5.15 -7.94 -18.65
C ARG A 202 -3.87 -7.30 -19.14
N LYS A 203 -2.84 -8.12 -19.35
CA LYS A 203 -1.57 -7.70 -19.95
C LYS A 203 -1.14 -8.72 -20.99
N SER A 204 -0.95 -8.26 -22.22
CA SER A 204 -0.56 -9.11 -23.35
C SER A 204 0.90 -8.89 -23.71
N PHE A 205 1.54 -9.95 -24.18
CA PHE A 205 2.89 -9.96 -24.74
C PHE A 205 2.89 -10.75 -26.04
N SER A 206 3.73 -10.37 -27.00
CA SER A 206 4.13 -11.30 -28.05
C SER A 206 5.02 -12.41 -27.47
N LEU A 207 5.20 -13.51 -28.21
CA LEU A 207 6.16 -14.55 -27.83
C LEU A 207 7.57 -13.99 -27.67
N SER A 208 8.00 -13.13 -28.60
CA SER A 208 9.34 -12.52 -28.59
C SER A 208 9.57 -11.62 -27.37
N GLU A 209 8.56 -10.83 -26.98
CA GLU A 209 8.60 -10.01 -25.77
C GLU A 209 8.68 -10.88 -24.52
N LEU A 210 7.86 -11.93 -24.45
CA LEU A 210 7.85 -12.85 -23.32
C LEU A 210 9.19 -13.58 -23.16
N SER A 211 9.76 -14.08 -24.26
CA SER A 211 11.10 -14.68 -24.29
C SER A 211 12.16 -13.73 -23.76
N THR A 212 12.12 -12.47 -24.20
CA THR A 212 13.05 -11.42 -23.78
C THR A 212 12.95 -11.13 -22.28
N LEU A 213 11.73 -10.94 -21.76
CA LEU A 213 11.49 -10.63 -20.34
C LEU A 213 11.88 -11.80 -19.41
N LEU A 214 11.71 -13.03 -19.89
CA LEU A 214 12.08 -14.24 -19.14
C LEU A 214 13.55 -14.63 -19.33
N GLY A 215 14.24 -14.06 -20.32
CA GLY A 215 15.63 -14.39 -20.65
C GLY A 215 15.79 -15.83 -21.11
N THR A 216 14.82 -16.35 -21.87
CA THR A 216 14.84 -17.71 -22.43
C THR A 216 14.15 -17.70 -23.78
N GLU A 217 14.68 -18.47 -24.73
CA GLU A 217 14.01 -18.69 -26.02
C GLU A 217 12.79 -19.58 -25.80
N LEU A 218 11.60 -19.07 -26.15
CA LEU A 218 10.34 -19.79 -26.12
C LEU A 218 9.77 -19.93 -27.54
N THR A 219 9.16 -21.07 -27.80
CA THR A 219 8.39 -21.35 -29.01
C THR A 219 6.90 -21.48 -28.67
N LEU A 220 6.02 -21.42 -29.67
CA LEU A 220 4.58 -21.66 -29.45
C LEU A 220 4.29 -23.07 -28.93
N ALA A 221 5.14 -24.05 -29.26
CA ALA A 221 5.02 -25.41 -28.73
C ALA A 221 5.31 -25.49 -27.21
N ASP A 222 6.08 -24.53 -26.70
CA ASP A 222 6.45 -24.45 -25.29
C ASP A 222 5.34 -23.87 -24.40
N LEU A 223 4.34 -23.22 -25.01
CA LEU A 223 3.30 -22.49 -24.31
C LEU A 223 1.97 -23.23 -24.35
N ARG A 224 1.35 -23.35 -23.19
CA ARG A 224 -0.05 -23.75 -23.03
C ARG A 224 -0.77 -22.68 -22.26
N SER A 225 -2.06 -22.49 -22.51
CA SER A 225 -2.87 -21.59 -21.69
C SER A 225 -2.84 -22.05 -20.23
N GLY A 226 -2.38 -21.19 -19.34
CA GLY A 226 -2.47 -21.40 -17.91
C GLY A 226 -3.94 -21.40 -17.52
N ARG A 227 -4.40 -22.49 -16.91
CA ARG A 227 -5.76 -22.58 -16.35
C ARG A 227 -5.75 -22.12 -14.90
N GLN A 228 -6.95 -21.73 -14.43
CA GLN A 228 -7.32 -21.31 -13.08
C GLN A 228 -7.19 -19.81 -12.75
N LEU A 229 -8.34 -19.20 -12.45
CA LEU A 229 -8.48 -17.85 -11.91
C LEU A 229 -9.13 -17.80 -10.53
N LEU A 230 -9.74 -18.90 -10.09
CA LEU A 230 -10.56 -18.94 -8.88
C LEU A 230 -9.95 -19.86 -7.81
N PRO A 231 -9.93 -19.43 -6.52
CA PRO A 231 -9.62 -20.30 -5.41
C PRO A 231 -10.55 -21.51 -5.40
N GLY A 232 -9.99 -22.72 -5.38
CA GLY A 232 -10.74 -23.98 -5.26
C GLY A 232 -11.06 -24.72 -6.57
N GLU A 233 -10.75 -24.17 -7.74
CA GLU A 233 -10.81 -24.96 -8.99
C GLU A 233 -9.57 -25.86 -9.11
N ALA A 234 -9.73 -27.18 -8.98
CA ALA A 234 -8.62 -28.11 -9.15
C ALA A 234 -8.04 -27.99 -10.58
N VAL A 235 -6.72 -27.78 -10.69
CA VAL A 235 -6.01 -27.99 -11.96
C VAL A 235 -5.86 -29.50 -12.13
N LEU A 236 -6.61 -30.07 -13.07
CA LEU A 236 -6.24 -31.37 -13.63
C LEU A 236 -4.86 -31.18 -14.28
N ALA A 237 -3.85 -31.86 -13.76
CA ALA A 237 -2.53 -31.93 -14.36
C ALA A 237 -2.70 -32.27 -15.85
N THR A 238 -2.34 -31.36 -16.75
CA THR A 238 -2.45 -31.64 -18.18
C THR A 238 -1.40 -32.67 -18.55
N THR A 239 -1.83 -33.90 -18.81
CA THR A 239 -1.00 -34.96 -19.37
C THR A 239 -0.59 -34.58 -20.80
N GLY A 240 0.69 -34.31 -21.01
CA GLY A 240 1.32 -33.98 -22.28
C GLY A 240 2.80 -33.65 -22.05
N PRO A 241 3.63 -33.42 -23.10
CA PRO A 241 5.02 -33.02 -22.92
C PRO A 241 5.10 -31.76 -22.04
N THR A 242 6.10 -31.68 -21.14
CA THR A 242 6.30 -30.56 -20.21
C THR A 242 6.39 -29.25 -20.97
N ALA A 243 5.44 -28.33 -20.73
CA ALA A 243 5.49 -26.98 -21.26
C ALA A 243 6.67 -26.23 -20.64
N ALA A 244 7.33 -25.34 -21.40
CA ALA A 244 8.42 -24.55 -20.83
C ALA A 244 7.91 -23.61 -19.75
N ILE A 245 6.66 -23.13 -19.83
CA ILE A 245 6.01 -22.39 -18.75
C ILE A 245 4.90 -23.25 -18.14
N GLU A 246 5.10 -23.66 -16.89
CA GLU A 246 4.15 -24.48 -16.14
C GLU A 246 4.06 -24.01 -14.69
N VAL A 247 2.85 -23.93 -14.14
CA VAL A 247 2.67 -23.65 -12.70
C VAL A 247 2.99 -24.92 -11.91
N LEU A 248 4.01 -24.85 -11.06
CA LEU A 248 4.41 -25.98 -10.20
C LEU A 248 3.65 -26.01 -8.88
N GLU A 249 3.36 -24.83 -8.32
CA GLU A 249 2.64 -24.71 -7.05
C GLU A 249 1.78 -23.45 -7.05
N ARG A 250 0.52 -23.62 -6.63
CA ARG A 250 -0.35 -22.53 -6.17
C ARG A 250 -0.64 -22.70 -4.70
N SER A 251 -0.75 -21.59 -3.98
CA SER A 251 -1.26 -21.59 -2.61
C SER A 251 -2.77 -21.89 -2.61
N SER A 252 -3.31 -22.16 -1.42
CA SER A 252 -4.76 -22.29 -1.21
C SER A 252 -5.55 -21.02 -1.58
N THR A 253 -4.88 -19.86 -1.70
CA THR A 253 -5.49 -18.58 -2.10
C THR A 253 -5.51 -18.38 -3.62
N GLY A 254 -4.91 -19.29 -4.39
CA GLY A 254 -4.83 -19.26 -5.85
C GLY A 254 -3.59 -18.56 -6.41
N ARG A 255 -2.78 -17.91 -5.55
CA ARG A 255 -1.52 -17.27 -5.96
C ARG A 255 -0.49 -18.31 -6.39
N VAL A 256 0.21 -18.03 -7.49
CA VAL A 256 1.34 -18.85 -7.95
C VAL A 256 2.53 -18.67 -7.02
N VAL A 257 3.00 -19.77 -6.44
CA VAL A 257 4.17 -19.81 -5.55
C VAL A 257 5.42 -20.12 -6.38
N TYR A 258 5.35 -21.14 -7.24
CA TYR A 258 6.44 -21.54 -8.12
C TYR A 258 5.96 -21.86 -9.54
N LEU A 259 6.81 -21.55 -10.52
CA LEU A 259 6.68 -21.95 -11.91
C LEU A 259 7.93 -22.71 -12.37
N ASN A 260 7.76 -23.58 -13.35
CA ASN A 260 8.80 -24.00 -14.26
C ASN A 260 8.86 -22.97 -15.38
N VAL A 261 10.05 -22.47 -15.68
CA VAL A 261 10.35 -21.62 -16.84
C VAL A 261 11.57 -22.20 -17.53
N ALA A 262 11.36 -22.89 -18.66
CA ALA A 262 12.38 -23.57 -19.46
C ALA A 262 13.30 -24.49 -18.62
N GLY A 263 12.70 -25.32 -17.76
CA GLY A 263 13.41 -26.26 -16.89
C GLY A 263 13.94 -25.66 -15.58
N ARG A 264 13.75 -24.35 -15.35
CA ARG A 264 14.18 -23.66 -14.14
C ARG A 264 12.99 -23.42 -13.21
N LYS A 265 13.15 -23.76 -11.93
CA LYS A 265 12.20 -23.39 -10.87
C LYS A 265 12.32 -21.89 -10.56
N VAL A 266 11.26 -21.12 -10.83
CA VAL A 266 11.16 -19.68 -10.63
C VAL A 266 10.07 -19.37 -9.61
N ARG A 267 10.30 -18.42 -8.69
CA ARG A 267 9.24 -17.97 -7.76
C ARG A 267 8.21 -17.12 -8.50
N GLY A 268 6.95 -17.25 -8.13
CA GLY A 268 5.87 -16.44 -8.70
C GLY A 268 6.10 -14.95 -8.55
N ILE A 269 6.71 -14.51 -7.43
CA ILE A 269 7.04 -13.09 -7.20
C ILE A 269 8.11 -12.57 -8.17
N ASP A 270 9.11 -13.38 -8.51
CA ASP A 270 10.17 -12.99 -9.45
C ASP A 270 9.60 -12.94 -10.87
N PHE A 271 8.75 -13.91 -11.23
CA PHE A 271 8.02 -13.94 -12.50
C PHE A 271 7.10 -12.73 -12.66
N ARG A 272 6.29 -12.43 -11.65
CA ARG A 272 5.43 -11.24 -11.58
C ARG A 272 6.26 -9.96 -11.80
N SER A 273 7.40 -9.84 -11.12
CA SER A 273 8.26 -8.65 -11.23
C SER A 273 8.81 -8.47 -12.64
N ARG A 274 9.29 -9.54 -13.28
CA ARG A 274 9.84 -9.50 -14.65
C ARG A 274 8.79 -9.07 -15.66
N LEU A 275 7.58 -9.59 -15.55
CA LEU A 275 6.48 -9.26 -16.47
C LEU A 275 5.75 -7.98 -16.08
N GLY A 276 6.03 -7.39 -14.91
CA GLY A 276 5.29 -6.25 -14.39
C GLY A 276 3.79 -6.55 -14.24
N LEU A 277 3.45 -7.72 -13.69
CA LEU A 277 2.07 -8.13 -13.39
C LEU A 277 1.63 -7.56 -12.03
N LYS A 278 0.33 -7.29 -11.86
CA LYS A 278 -0.19 -6.68 -10.61
C LYS A 278 -0.11 -7.60 -9.41
N SER A 279 -0.25 -8.91 -9.58
CA SER A 279 -0.16 -9.89 -8.50
C SER A 279 0.44 -11.21 -9.00
N THR A 280 0.67 -12.15 -8.09
CA THR A 280 0.99 -13.56 -8.42
C THR A 280 -0.25 -14.43 -8.62
N ASN A 281 -1.45 -13.86 -8.47
CA ASN A 281 -2.69 -14.55 -8.77
C ASN A 281 -3.08 -14.28 -10.22
N PHE A 282 -2.57 -15.11 -11.14
CA PHE A 282 -2.82 -14.94 -12.55
C PHE A 282 -3.05 -16.26 -13.28
N THR A 283 -3.68 -16.14 -14.44
CA THR A 283 -3.81 -17.16 -15.49
C THR A 283 -3.35 -16.54 -16.81
N TRP A 284 -3.18 -17.34 -17.87
CA TRP A 284 -2.93 -16.78 -19.18
C TRP A 284 -3.57 -17.60 -20.31
N THR A 285 -3.89 -16.93 -21.40
CA THR A 285 -4.30 -17.56 -22.66
C THR A 285 -3.23 -17.37 -23.73
N VAL A 286 -3.19 -18.30 -24.68
CA VAL A 286 -2.28 -18.26 -25.83
C VAL A 286 -3.13 -18.30 -27.09
N GLU A 287 -3.07 -17.24 -27.89
CA GLU A 287 -3.82 -17.08 -29.14
C GLU A 287 -2.85 -16.65 -30.26
N GLY A 288 -2.44 -17.61 -31.09
CA GLY A 288 -1.36 -17.38 -32.05
C GLY A 288 -0.06 -16.97 -31.35
N ASP A 289 0.50 -15.84 -31.74
CA ASP A 289 1.72 -15.25 -31.14
C ASP A 289 1.46 -14.44 -29.87
N GLN A 290 0.20 -14.29 -29.44
CA GLN A 290 -0.16 -13.43 -28.32
C GLN A 290 -0.41 -14.24 -27.05
N ILE A 291 0.25 -13.85 -25.97
CA ILE A 291 0.07 -14.40 -24.62
C ILE A 291 -0.59 -13.33 -23.76
N THR A 292 -1.82 -13.58 -23.31
CA THR A 292 -2.56 -12.64 -22.47
C THR A 292 -2.66 -13.15 -21.05
N PHE A 293 -1.99 -12.47 -20.13
CA PHE A 293 -2.13 -12.70 -18.69
C PHE A 293 -3.36 -11.97 -18.15
N LEU A 294 -4.20 -12.68 -17.42
CA LEU A 294 -5.25 -12.11 -16.57
C LEU A 294 -4.79 -12.21 -15.12
N THR A 295 -4.60 -11.07 -14.47
CA THR A 295 -4.18 -10.97 -13.07
C THR A 295 -5.37 -10.55 -12.22
N LEU A 296 -5.45 -11.12 -11.02
CA LEU A 296 -6.48 -10.85 -10.03
C LEU A 296 -5.83 -10.29 -8.76
N GLY A 297 -6.33 -9.15 -8.28
CA GLY A 297 -5.74 -8.40 -7.19
C GLY A 297 -4.49 -7.62 -7.59
N ASN A 298 -3.93 -6.90 -6.62
CA ASN A 298 -2.80 -5.99 -6.80
C ASN A 298 -1.93 -5.97 -5.54
N GLY A 299 -0.66 -6.33 -5.73
CA GLY A 299 0.34 -6.45 -4.68
C GLY A 299 0.61 -7.90 -4.27
N HIS A 300 1.53 -8.05 -3.31
CA HIS A 300 2.05 -9.34 -2.87
C HIS A 300 0.98 -10.19 -2.14
N GLY A 301 -0.02 -9.57 -1.52
CA GLY A 301 -1.17 -10.27 -0.93
C GLY A 301 -1.06 -10.57 0.57
N VAL A 302 0.07 -10.26 1.20
CA VAL A 302 0.31 -10.55 2.63
C VAL A 302 -0.09 -9.34 3.48
N GLY A 303 -0.52 -9.58 4.73
CA GLY A 303 -0.86 -8.52 5.68
C GLY A 303 -2.10 -7.73 5.26
N MET A 304 -2.09 -6.41 5.51
CA MET A 304 -3.30 -5.59 5.34
C MET A 304 -3.63 -5.32 3.87
N CYS A 305 -4.85 -5.68 3.45
CA CYS A 305 -5.42 -5.29 2.16
C CYS A 305 -6.07 -3.91 2.27
N GLN A 306 -5.57 -2.89 1.57
CA GLN A 306 -6.05 -1.51 1.68
C GLN A 306 -7.53 -1.36 1.31
N TYR A 307 -7.96 -1.94 0.19
CA TYR A 307 -9.38 -1.94 -0.20
C TYR A 307 -10.24 -2.75 0.78
N GLY A 308 -9.68 -3.82 1.35
CA GLY A 308 -10.37 -4.61 2.36
C GLY A 308 -10.50 -3.88 3.71
N ALA A 309 -9.49 -3.10 4.11
CA ALA A 309 -9.54 -2.21 5.26
C ALA A 309 -10.63 -1.14 5.07
N ASN A 310 -10.75 -0.58 3.87
CA ASN A 310 -11.83 0.34 3.54
C ASN A 310 -13.21 -0.32 3.62
N ALA A 311 -13.35 -1.56 3.13
CA ALA A 311 -14.60 -2.30 3.24
C ALA A 311 -14.99 -2.57 4.70
N LEU A 312 -14.04 -2.94 5.55
CA LEU A 312 -14.27 -3.11 6.99
C LEU A 312 -14.64 -1.77 7.67
N ALA A 313 -13.96 -0.68 7.33
CA ALA A 313 -14.28 0.65 7.84
C ALA A 313 -15.69 1.11 7.43
N LYS A 314 -16.11 0.85 6.19
CA LYS A 314 -17.50 1.08 5.72
C LYS A 314 -18.52 0.24 6.47
N ALA A 315 -18.12 -0.94 6.94
CA ALA A 315 -18.92 -1.80 7.82
C ALA A 315 -18.84 -1.38 9.31
N GLY A 316 -18.29 -0.21 9.62
CA GLY A 316 -18.24 0.36 10.97
C GLY A 316 -17.09 -0.13 11.84
N LYS A 317 -16.10 -0.84 11.28
CA LYS A 317 -14.92 -1.30 12.04
C LYS A 317 -13.95 -0.17 12.32
N SER A 318 -13.48 -0.10 13.56
CA SER A 318 -12.40 0.81 13.96
C SER A 318 -11.05 0.37 13.39
N TYR A 319 -10.08 1.29 13.30
CA TYR A 319 -8.72 0.97 12.85
C TYR A 319 -8.07 -0.13 13.71
N ARG A 320 -8.41 -0.21 14.99
CA ARG A 320 -7.91 -1.24 15.92
C ARG A 320 -8.41 -2.62 15.52
N GLU A 321 -9.71 -2.74 15.22
CA GLU A 321 -10.31 -3.99 14.73
C GLU A 321 -9.76 -4.36 13.35
N ILE A 322 -9.57 -3.39 12.46
CA ILE A 322 -9.00 -3.62 11.12
C ILE A 322 -7.59 -4.19 11.23
N LEU A 323 -6.71 -3.59 12.04
CA LEU A 323 -5.34 -4.06 12.22
C LEU A 323 -5.30 -5.43 12.88
N ALA A 324 -6.10 -5.66 13.93
CA ALA A 324 -6.18 -6.97 14.58
C ALA A 324 -6.76 -8.07 13.67
N TYR A 325 -7.55 -7.69 12.66
CA TYR A 325 -8.07 -8.61 11.67
C TYR A 325 -6.99 -9.07 10.68
N TYR A 326 -6.17 -8.14 10.17
CA TYR A 326 -5.13 -8.45 9.18
C TYR A 326 -3.82 -8.95 9.78
N TYR A 327 -3.53 -8.60 11.03
CA TYR A 327 -2.31 -8.97 11.72
C TYR A 327 -2.65 -9.80 12.96
N THR A 328 -2.44 -11.11 12.89
CA THR A 328 -2.90 -12.05 13.92
C THR A 328 -2.14 -11.89 15.23
N GLY A 329 -2.87 -11.70 16.34
CA GLY A 329 -2.31 -11.71 17.69
C GLY A 329 -1.46 -10.48 18.05
N ILE A 330 -1.54 -9.40 17.28
CA ILE A 330 -0.80 -8.17 17.56
C ILE A 330 -1.34 -7.42 18.78
N LYS A 331 -0.51 -6.54 19.33
CA LYS A 331 -0.91 -5.50 20.27
C LYS A 331 -0.67 -4.13 19.64
N LEU A 332 -1.52 -3.17 19.98
CA LEU A 332 -1.31 -1.77 19.61
C LEU A 332 -0.77 -1.04 20.84
N GLN A 333 0.41 -0.44 20.69
CA GLN A 333 1.15 0.20 21.78
C GLN A 333 1.64 1.56 21.34
N HIS A 334 1.89 2.45 22.31
CA HIS A 334 2.52 3.72 22.02
C HIS A 334 4.04 3.54 21.93
N LEU A 335 4.68 4.20 20.97
CA LEU A 335 6.11 4.13 20.69
C LEU A 335 7.00 4.36 21.93
N GLN A 336 6.56 5.21 22.85
CA GLN A 336 7.27 5.49 24.12
C GLN A 336 7.43 4.24 25.01
N GLU A 337 6.61 3.22 24.81
CA GLU A 337 6.68 1.95 25.53
C GLU A 337 7.83 1.06 25.02
N LEU A 338 8.34 1.27 23.80
CA LEU A 338 9.49 0.53 23.27
C LEU A 338 10.84 1.01 23.83
N THR A 339 10.86 2.22 24.40
CA THR A 339 12.09 2.83 24.93
C THR A 339 12.31 2.58 26.43
N ARG A 340 11.47 1.75 27.06
CA ARG A 340 11.54 1.40 28.49
C ARG A 340 12.04 -0.03 28.66
#